data_AF-A0A061QNC4-F1
#
_entry.id   AF-A0A061QNC4-F1
#
_cell.length_a   1.000
_cell.length_b   1.000
_cell.length_c   1.000
_cell.angle_alpha   90.00
_cell.angle_beta   90.00
_cell.angle_gamma   90.00
#
_symmetry.space_group_name_H-M   'P 1'
#
loop_
_entity.id
_entity.type
_entity.pdbx_description
1 polymer ?
#
loop_
_entity_poly.entity_id
_entity_poly.type
_entity_poly.pdbx_seq_one_letter_code
_entity_poly.pdbx_strand_id
1 'polypeptide(L)'
;MFCRADRFRAVGGFNPELIIMEDADLCIRMHNEGPGDGRRGRVRMLPSAVVTSGRRIGDWGALRSTWIHFRIALQWYLGGSPEDLKETYYRIYGDG
;
A
#
# COMPACT_ATOMS: atom_id res chain seq x y z
N MET A 1 7.22 -6.36 -2.24
CA MET A 1 7.42 -5.59 -3.49
C MET A 1 8.89 -5.62 -3.87
N PHE A 2 9.23 -5.70 -5.16
CA PHE A 2 10.61 -5.52 -5.65
C PHE A 2 10.66 -4.35 -6.62
N CYS A 3 11.70 -3.51 -6.53
CA CYS A 3 11.90 -2.38 -7.42
C CYS A 3 13.40 -2.11 -7.64
N ARG A 4 13.74 -1.31 -8.64
CA ARG A 4 15.14 -0.91 -8.87
C ARG A 4 15.56 0.12 -7.83
N ALA A 5 16.75 -0.09 -7.26
CA ALA A 5 17.26 0.74 -6.15
C ALA A 5 17.55 2.20 -6.56
N ASP A 6 17.97 2.45 -7.81
CA ASP A 6 18.15 3.80 -8.34
C ASP A 6 16.82 4.57 -8.39
N ARG A 7 15.76 3.89 -8.85
CA ARG A 7 14.41 4.49 -8.96
C ARG A 7 13.78 4.72 -7.60
N PHE A 8 13.96 3.79 -6.66
CA PHE A 8 13.49 3.95 -5.28
C PHE A 8 14.06 5.22 -4.64
N ARG A 9 15.36 5.47 -4.83
CA ARG A 9 16.00 6.70 -4.35
C ARG A 9 15.53 7.93 -5.10
N ALA A 10 15.32 7.83 -6.42
CA ALA A 10 14.85 8.95 -7.23
C ALA A 10 13.47 9.48 -6.80
N VAL A 11 12.55 8.60 -6.39
CA VAL A 11 11.24 9.01 -5.86
C VAL A 11 11.27 9.45 -4.40
N GLY A 12 12.41 9.35 -3.70
CA GLY A 12 12.54 9.71 -2.29
C GLY A 12 12.21 8.59 -1.29
N GLY A 13 12.09 7.34 -1.75
CA GLY A 13 11.80 6.19 -0.89
C GLY A 13 10.39 6.17 -0.30
N PHE A 14 10.18 5.46 0.81
CA PHE A 14 8.88 5.40 1.50
C PHE A 14 8.55 6.72 2.20
N ASN A 15 7.27 7.10 2.18
CA ASN A 15 6.79 8.22 2.99
C ASN A 15 6.67 7.76 4.47
N PRO A 16 7.45 8.32 5.41
CA PRO A 16 7.41 7.91 6.81
C PRO A 16 6.11 8.30 7.54
N GLU A 17 5.31 9.22 6.99
CA GLU A 17 4.03 9.64 7.59
C GLU A 17 2.92 8.60 7.33
N LEU A 18 3.02 7.86 6.23
CA LEU A 18 2.08 6.79 5.88
C LEU A 18 2.47 5.51 6.63
N ILE A 19 1.74 5.22 7.72
CA ILE A 19 1.92 3.97 8.47
C ILE A 19 1.28 2.75 7.79
N ILE A 20 0.43 3.00 6.80
CA ILE A 20 -0.23 2.04 5.92
C ILE A 20 -0.30 2.64 4.52
N MET A 21 -0.44 1.81 3.49
CA MET A 21 -0.50 2.23 2.08
C MET A 21 0.80 2.86 1.56
N GLU A 22 1.91 2.73 2.30
CA GLU A 22 3.23 3.25 1.94
C GLU A 22 3.78 2.60 0.67
N ASP A 23 3.44 1.34 0.44
CA ASP A 23 3.81 0.56 -0.74
C ASP A 23 2.99 0.98 -1.97
N ALA A 24 1.70 1.25 -1.82
CA ALA A 24 0.82 1.75 -2.86
C ALA A 24 1.21 3.17 -3.31
N ASP A 25 1.49 4.06 -2.35
CA ASP A 25 2.02 5.40 -2.62
C ASP A 25 3.33 5.35 -3.40
N LEU A 26 4.29 4.52 -2.95
CA LEU A 26 5.54 4.30 -3.64
C LEU A 26 5.33 3.77 -5.07
N CYS A 27 4.45 2.78 -5.25
CA CYS A 27 4.11 2.24 -6.57
C CYS A 27 3.62 3.34 -7.53
N ILE A 28 2.78 4.25 -7.06
CA ILE A 28 2.21 5.32 -7.87
C ILE A 28 3.25 6.38 -8.19
N ARG A 29 4.09 6.78 -7.24
CA ARG A 29 5.22 7.69 -7.51
C ARG A 29 6.18 7.09 -8.53
N MET A 30 6.53 5.81 -8.41
CA MET A 30 7.38 5.12 -9.39
C MET A 30 6.71 4.97 -10.75
N HIS A 31 5.39 4.75 -10.79
CA HIS A 31 4.61 4.73 -12.03
C HIS A 31 4.62 6.09 -12.72
N ASN A 32 4.49 7.18 -11.96
CA ASN A 32 4.45 8.53 -12.52
C ASN A 32 5.83 9.03 -12.99
N GLU A 33 6.91 8.76 -12.24
CA GLU A 33 8.29 9.12 -12.62
C GLU A 33 8.79 8.36 -13.85
N GLY A 34 8.58 7.04 -13.88
CA GLY A 34 9.00 6.20 -15.00
C GLY A 34 10.53 6.15 -15.24
N PRO A 35 10.97 5.82 -16.48
CA PRO A 35 12.37 5.59 -16.77
C PRO A 35 13.19 6.88 -16.99
N GLY A 36 12.56 8.04 -17.05
CA GLY A 36 13.19 9.31 -17.43
C GLY A 36 13.17 9.60 -18.94
N ASP A 37 12.44 8.80 -19.73
CA ASP A 37 12.22 8.99 -21.18
C ASP A 37 10.82 9.58 -21.48
N GLY A 38 10.16 10.15 -20.48
CA GLY A 38 8.79 10.68 -20.55
C GLY A 38 7.69 9.62 -20.51
N ARG A 39 8.02 8.32 -20.39
CA ARG A 39 7.02 7.25 -20.24
C ARG A 39 6.74 6.98 -18.77
N ARG A 40 5.55 6.44 -18.49
CA ARG A 40 5.21 5.94 -17.15
C ARG A 40 5.91 4.62 -16.82
N GLY A 41 6.26 4.44 -15.55
CA GLY A 41 6.74 3.18 -14.99
C GLY A 41 5.68 2.08 -15.07
N ARG A 42 6.08 0.82 -14.96
CA ARG A 42 5.15 -0.32 -15.02
C ARG A 42 5.21 -1.12 -13.73
N VAL A 43 4.05 -1.28 -13.08
CA VAL A 43 3.86 -2.20 -11.95
C VAL A 43 3.26 -3.48 -12.49
N ARG A 44 3.81 -4.64 -12.10
CA ARG A 44 3.35 -5.96 -12.54
C ARG A 44 3.17 -6.86 -11.32
N MET A 45 2.00 -7.49 -11.21
CA MET A 45 1.81 -8.61 -10.29
C MET A 45 2.32 -9.88 -10.96
N LEU A 46 3.21 -10.60 -10.27
CA LEU A 46 3.69 -11.90 -10.73
C LEU A 46 2.64 -12.96 -10.39
N PRO A 47 2.39 -13.96 -11.26
CA PRO A 47 1.39 -15.01 -11.02
C PRO A 47 1.81 -16.05 -9.97
N SER A 48 2.78 -15.72 -9.12
CA SER A 48 3.25 -16.58 -8.05
C SER A 48 2.54 -16.20 -6.75
N ALA A 49 1.61 -17.04 -6.31
CA ALA A 49 0.95 -16.87 -5.03
C ALA A 49 1.92 -17.22 -3.90
N VAL A 50 2.45 -16.21 -3.23
CA VAL A 50 3.18 -16.40 -1.97
C VAL A 50 2.16 -16.46 -0.86
N VAL A 51 1.88 -17.66 -0.36
CA VAL A 51 1.04 -17.86 0.82
C VAL A 51 1.80 -17.37 2.04
N THR A 52 1.44 -16.18 2.52
CA THR A 52 1.91 -15.70 3.82
C THR A 52 0.95 -16.20 4.89
N SER A 53 1.47 -16.61 6.05
CA SER A 53 0.63 -16.97 7.18
C SER A 53 -0.14 -15.71 7.58
N GLY A 54 -1.41 -15.59 7.16
CA GLY A 54 -2.29 -14.47 7.47
C GLY A 54 -2.65 -14.46 8.95
N ARG A 55 -1.67 -14.23 9.83
CA ARG A 55 -1.78 -14.32 11.30
C ARG A 55 -2.81 -13.36 11.91
N ARG A 56 -3.33 -12.39 11.15
CA ARG A 56 -4.31 -11.37 11.63
C ARG A 56 -5.64 -11.39 10.88
N ILE A 57 -5.73 -12.11 9.76
CA ILE A 57 -6.91 -12.11 8.86
C ILE A 57 -7.81 -13.32 9.09
N GLY A 58 -7.25 -14.43 9.61
CA GLY A 58 -7.99 -15.65 9.89
C GLY A 58 -9.18 -15.44 10.84
N ASP A 59 -9.02 -14.58 11.84
CA ASP A 59 -9.99 -14.44 12.93
C ASP A 59 -11.23 -13.62 12.53
N TRP A 60 -11.14 -12.78 11.50
CA TRP A 60 -12.21 -11.85 11.10
C TRP A 60 -13.06 -12.41 9.94
N GLY A 61 -12.61 -13.48 9.30
CA GLY A 61 -13.22 -14.05 8.09
C GLY A 61 -12.84 -13.27 6.80
N ALA A 62 -12.81 -13.99 5.67
CA ALA A 62 -12.32 -13.47 4.39
C ALA A 62 -13.11 -12.25 3.87
N LEU A 63 -14.42 -12.21 4.08
CA LEU A 63 -15.28 -11.11 3.62
C LEU A 63 -15.04 -9.82 4.41
N ARG A 64 -14.99 -9.92 5.74
CA ARG A 64 -14.75 -8.76 6.62
C ARG A 64 -13.37 -8.17 6.36
N SER A 65 -12.37 -9.04 6.19
CA SER A 65 -11.01 -8.59 5.85
C SER A 65 -10.96 -7.88 4.50
N THR A 66 -11.59 -8.44 3.47
CA THR A 66 -11.66 -7.81 2.14
C THR A 66 -12.32 -6.43 2.22
N TRP A 67 -13.43 -6.31 2.95
CA TRP A 67 -14.14 -5.04 3.12
C TRP A 67 -13.29 -3.98 3.81
N ILE A 68 -12.55 -4.36 4.85
CA ILE A 68 -11.64 -3.46 5.57
C ILE A 68 -10.53 -2.95 4.67
N HIS A 69 -9.85 -3.85 3.95
CA HIS A 69 -8.78 -3.47 3.01
C HIS A 69 -9.33 -2.55 1.92
N PHE A 70 -10.52 -2.84 1.40
CA PHE A 70 -11.18 -2.00 0.42
C PHE A 70 -11.48 -0.60 0.96
N ARG A 71 -12.00 -0.49 2.18
CA ARG A 71 -12.28 0.82 2.81
C ARG A 71 -11.03 1.65 3.03
N ILE A 72 -9.96 1.03 3.52
CA ILE A 72 -8.66 1.70 3.71
C ILE A 72 -8.13 2.20 2.36
N ALA A 73 -8.14 1.34 1.34
CA ALA A 73 -7.69 1.70 0.00
C ALA A 73 -8.52 2.84 -0.61
N LEU A 74 -9.84 2.83 -0.41
CA LEU A 74 -10.73 3.88 -0.88
C LEU A 74 -10.48 5.21 -0.16
N GLN A 75 -10.33 5.19 1.17
CA GLN A 75 -10.01 6.38 1.97
C GLN A 75 -8.70 7.01 1.52
N TRP A 76 -7.66 6.20 1.32
CA TRP A 76 -6.38 6.65 0.79
C TRP A 76 -6.52 7.23 -0.62
N TYR A 77 -7.24 6.54 -1.52
CA TYR A 77 -7.44 6.99 -2.90
C TYR A 77 -8.19 8.33 -3.00
N LEU A 78 -9.11 8.61 -2.08
CA LEU A 78 -9.84 9.88 -2.01
C LEU A 78 -9.01 11.03 -1.41
N GLY A 79 -7.74 10.80 -1.06
CA GLY A 79 -6.87 11.81 -0.47
C GLY A 79 -7.00 11.93 1.05
N GLY A 80 -7.40 10.86 1.73
CA GLY A 80 -7.41 10.81 3.19
C GLY A 80 -6.04 11.14 3.78
N SER A 81 -6.02 11.91 4.86
CA SER A 81 -4.77 12.30 5.51
C SER A 81 -4.07 11.07 6.12
N PRO A 82 -2.72 11.10 6.26
CA PRO A 82 -2.00 10.05 6.99
C PRO A 82 -2.55 9.81 8.41
N GLU A 83 -3.04 10.87 9.06
CA GLU A 83 -3.68 10.82 10.37
C GLU A 83 -5.01 10.03 10.35
N ASP A 84 -5.87 10.26 9.35
CA ASP A 84 -7.16 9.56 9.22
C ASP A 84 -6.96 8.05 8.96
N LEU A 85 -5.97 7.73 8.13
CA LEU A 85 -5.58 6.35 7.83
C LEU A 85 -5.03 5.66 9.07
N LYS A 86 -4.22 6.38 9.85
CA LYS A 86 -3.68 5.92 11.12
C LYS A 86 -4.78 5.67 12.15
N GLU A 87 -5.72 6.59 12.31
CA GLU A 87 -6.87 6.42 13.19
C GLU A 87 -7.72 5.21 12.77
N THR A 88 -8.00 5.08 11.47
CA THR A 88 -8.77 3.95 10.92
C THR A 88 -8.07 2.62 11.20
N TYR A 89 -6.75 2.56 11.00
CA TYR A 89 -5.94 1.39 11.33
C TYR A 89 -5.99 1.05 12.82
N TYR A 90 -5.81 2.03 13.72
CA TYR A 90 -5.90 1.78 15.16
C TYR A 90 -7.31 1.43 15.61
N ARG A 91 -8.35 1.95 14.99
CA ARG A 91 -9.73 1.54 15.31
C ARG A 91 -9.98 0.08 14.93
N ILE A 92 -9.40 -0.37 13.82
CA ILE A 92 -9.56 -1.75 13.36
C ILE A 92 -8.71 -2.72 14.19
N TYR A 93 -7.49 -2.32 14.58
CA TYR A 93 -6.51 -3.21 15.20
C TYR A 93 -6.25 -2.96 16.70
N GLY A 94 -6.77 -1.86 17.25
CA GLY A 94 -6.59 -1.43 18.65
C GLY A 94 -7.78 -1.75 19.55
N ASP A 95 -8.88 -2.28 19.01
CA ASP A 95 -9.96 -2.89 19.78
C ASP A 95 -9.54 -4.31 20.22
N GLY A 96 -8.58 -4.37 21.16
CA GLY A 96 -8.16 -5.57 21.89
C GLY A 96 -8.43 -5.43 23.38
#